data_AF-A0AAD5D136-F1
#
_entry.id   AF-A0AAD5D136-F1
#
_cell.length_a   1.000
_cell.length_b   1.000
_cell.length_c   1.000
_cell.angle_alpha   90.00
_cell.angle_beta   90.00
_cell.angle_gamma   90.00
#
_symmetry.space_group_name_H-M   'P 1'
#
loop_
_entity.id
_entity.type
_entity.pdbx_description
1 polymer ?
#
loop_
_entity_poly.entity_id
_entity_poly.type
_entity_poly.pdbx_seq_one_letter_code
_entity_poly.pdbx_strand_id
1 'polypeptide(L)'
;MDPVHASIAPEVPGEKTKVGTSIVDTAAATIQSFGPTKQIHQHLCAFHFYADDMTRQVEAHHYCGHLNEDMRQCLIYDRPDADARLIGLEYIVTEELFLTLPDTEKPMWHSHEYEVKSGVLFLPGVPGPVERKDLEKVVKTYGKTIHFWQVDRGDELPLGLPQVMMALTRDGQLYPNLAKDVESRYGVSFEKERANRAYMEGPTHGIHPKANAAGVGLKTVLREIECKPSGHPESVPRIFV
;
A
#
# COMPACT_ATOMS: atom_id res chain seq x y z
N MET A 1 14.08 -0.37 21.48
CA MET A 1 12.66 -0.69 21.27
C MET A 1 12.67 -2.06 20.66
N ASP A 2 12.18 -3.05 21.40
CA ASP A 2 12.12 -4.42 20.88
C ASP A 2 11.23 -4.43 19.64
N PRO A 3 11.68 -5.04 18.56
CA PRO A 3 10.87 -5.11 17.37
C PRO A 3 9.63 -5.93 17.69
N VAL A 4 8.49 -5.30 17.45
CA VAL A 4 7.18 -5.93 17.38
C VAL A 4 7.39 -7.18 16.52
N HIS A 5 7.26 -8.36 17.13
CA HIS A 5 7.04 -9.61 16.40
C HIS A 5 5.90 -9.37 15.39
N ALA A 6 5.51 -10.33 14.58
CA ALA A 6 4.11 -10.39 14.12
C ALA A 6 3.12 -10.54 15.32
N SER A 7 3.32 -9.82 16.43
CA SER A 7 2.56 -9.82 17.66
C SER A 7 1.30 -9.03 17.42
N ILE A 8 0.25 -9.78 17.13
CA ILE A 8 -1.13 -9.54 17.58
C ILE A 8 -1.45 -8.05 17.59
N ALA A 9 -1.70 -7.49 16.41
CA ALA A 9 -2.32 -6.17 16.33
C ALA A 9 -3.57 -6.20 17.24
N PRO A 10 -3.77 -5.19 18.11
CA PRO A 10 -4.78 -5.25 19.18
C PRO A 10 -6.17 -5.42 18.60
N GLU A 11 -6.97 -6.38 19.07
CA GLU A 11 -8.28 -6.71 18.48
C GLU A 11 -9.13 -5.46 18.24
N VAL A 12 -9.78 -5.38 17.07
CA VAL A 12 -10.62 -4.23 16.73
C VAL A 12 -11.76 -4.16 17.76
N PRO A 13 -11.96 -3.03 18.45
CA PRO A 13 -12.91 -2.94 19.54
C PRO A 13 -14.34 -3.08 19.04
N GLY A 14 -15.18 -3.76 19.83
CA GLY A 14 -16.58 -4.02 19.52
C GLY A 14 -17.02 -5.43 19.89
N GLU A 15 -18.33 -5.69 19.83
CA GLU A 15 -18.83 -7.06 19.95
C GLU A 15 -18.52 -7.85 18.67
N LYS A 16 -18.20 -9.14 18.81
CA LYS A 16 -18.07 -10.03 17.66
C LYS A 16 -19.37 -10.09 16.86
N THR A 17 -19.25 -10.29 15.55
CA THR A 17 -20.40 -10.47 14.66
C THR A 17 -21.32 -11.58 15.20
N LYS A 18 -22.56 -11.21 15.49
CA LYS A 18 -23.56 -12.14 16.04
C LYS A 18 -24.00 -13.12 14.97
N VAL A 19 -24.40 -14.33 15.38
CA VAL A 19 -24.88 -15.39 14.47
C VAL A 19 -25.96 -14.89 13.52
N GLY A 20 -26.91 -14.09 14.01
CA GLY A 20 -27.97 -13.51 13.18
C GLY A 20 -27.42 -12.62 12.06
N THR A 21 -26.43 -11.78 12.36
CA THR A 21 -25.75 -10.92 11.37
C THR A 21 -24.98 -11.77 10.37
N SER A 22 -24.23 -12.79 10.82
CA SER A 22 -23.48 -13.68 9.93
C SER A 22 -24.38 -14.42 8.93
N ILE A 23 -25.59 -14.83 9.34
CA ILE A 23 -26.58 -15.44 8.44
C ILE A 23 -27.05 -14.45 7.38
N VAL A 24 -27.38 -13.22 7.78
CA VAL A 24 -27.79 -12.14 6.86
C VAL A 24 -26.68 -11.82 5.87
N ASP A 25 -25.45 -11.66 6.34
CA ASP A 25 -24.29 -11.35 5.51
C ASP A 25 -24.02 -12.46 4.48
N THR A 26 -24.12 -13.73 4.90
CA THR A 26 -23.96 -14.88 4.00
C THR A 26 -25.05 -14.89 2.93
N ALA A 27 -26.31 -14.65 3.31
CA ALA A 27 -27.41 -14.56 2.36
C ALA A 27 -27.21 -13.39 1.38
N ALA A 28 -26.80 -12.22 1.86
CA ALA A 28 -26.50 -11.07 1.02
C ALA A 28 -25.36 -11.37 0.04
N ALA A 29 -24.29 -12.03 0.51
CA ALA A 29 -23.12 -12.39 -0.30
C ALA A 29 -23.42 -13.41 -1.41
N THR A 30 -24.47 -14.22 -1.27
CA THR A 30 -24.92 -15.14 -2.34
C THR A 30 -25.79 -14.44 -3.39
N ILE A 31 -26.51 -13.37 -3.02
CA ILE A 31 -27.40 -12.63 -3.91
C ILE A 31 -26.66 -11.51 -4.67
N GLN A 32 -25.76 -10.80 -4.00
CA GLN A 32 -25.08 -9.64 -4.57
C GLN A 32 -23.86 -10.03 -5.42
N SER A 33 -23.62 -9.25 -6.47
CA SER A 33 -22.40 -9.41 -7.28
C SER A 33 -21.25 -8.59 -6.71
N PHE A 34 -20.14 -9.27 -6.42
CA PHE A 34 -18.88 -8.65 -6.03
C PHE A 34 -17.96 -8.38 -7.24
N GLY A 35 -18.53 -7.85 -8.33
CA GLY A 35 -17.82 -7.64 -9.60
C GLY A 35 -16.45 -6.95 -9.44
N PRO A 36 -16.36 -5.78 -8.77
CA PRO A 36 -15.09 -5.07 -8.60
C PRO A 36 -14.03 -5.85 -7.81
N THR A 37 -14.37 -6.43 -6.66
CA THR A 37 -13.39 -7.16 -5.83
C THR A 37 -12.96 -8.48 -6.46
N LYS A 38 -13.81 -9.10 -7.30
CA LYS A 38 -13.43 -10.27 -8.12
C LYS A 38 -12.40 -9.98 -9.21
N GLN A 39 -12.08 -8.71 -9.49
CA GLN A 39 -11.00 -8.34 -10.41
C GLN A 39 -9.62 -8.34 -9.72
N ILE A 40 -9.56 -8.46 -8.40
CA ILE A 40 -8.30 -8.60 -7.67
C ILE A 40 -7.72 -9.99 -7.98
N HIS A 41 -6.52 -10.03 -8.54
CA HIS A 41 -5.90 -11.26 -9.02
C HIS A 41 -4.42 -11.37 -8.62
N GLN A 42 -3.90 -10.44 -7.83
CA GLN A 42 -2.50 -10.40 -7.44
C GLN A 42 -2.35 -10.03 -5.98
N HIS A 43 -1.48 -10.76 -5.28
CA HIS A 43 -1.02 -10.46 -3.93
C HIS A 43 0.48 -10.14 -3.96
N LEU A 44 0.89 -8.99 -3.43
CA LEU A 44 2.29 -8.63 -3.20
C LEU A 44 2.53 -8.31 -1.74
N CYS A 45 3.75 -8.57 -1.27
CA CYS A 45 4.26 -8.12 0.01
C CYS A 45 5.35 -7.07 -0.24
N ALA A 46 5.27 -5.92 0.43
CA ALA A 46 6.26 -4.84 0.38
C ALA A 46 6.33 -4.12 1.74
N PHE A 47 7.12 -3.04 1.84
CA PHE A 47 7.27 -2.29 3.08
C PHE A 47 7.14 -0.79 2.86
N HIS A 48 6.27 -0.19 3.64
CA HIS A 48 5.97 1.23 3.56
C HIS A 48 6.54 2.00 4.73
N PHE A 49 6.91 3.24 4.44
CA PHE A 49 7.32 4.25 5.39
C PHE A 49 6.37 5.42 5.35
N TYR A 50 6.17 6.09 6.48
CA TYR A 50 5.43 7.34 6.49
C TYR A 50 6.26 8.43 5.80
N ALA A 51 5.65 9.16 4.88
CA ALA A 51 6.38 10.19 4.13
C ALA A 51 6.92 11.32 5.03
N ASP A 52 6.39 11.52 6.24
CA ASP A 52 6.93 12.47 7.23
C ASP A 52 7.81 11.83 8.30
N ASP A 53 7.84 10.50 8.41
CA ASP A 53 8.62 9.75 9.40
C ASP A 53 9.07 8.38 8.86
N MET A 54 10.24 8.38 8.22
CA MET A 54 10.85 7.18 7.65
C MET A 54 11.40 6.19 8.72
N THR A 55 11.23 6.47 10.01
CA THR A 55 11.57 5.51 11.08
C THR A 55 10.40 4.55 11.38
N ARG A 56 9.22 4.81 10.84
CA ARG A 56 8.03 3.99 11.06
C ARG A 56 7.80 3.13 9.82
N GLN A 57 7.83 1.80 10.01
CA GLN A 57 7.76 0.81 8.95
C GLN A 57 6.51 -0.05 9.10
N VAL A 58 5.86 -0.32 7.97
CA VAL A 58 4.68 -1.18 7.90
C VAL A 58 4.92 -2.23 6.81
N GLU A 59 4.86 -3.51 7.17
CA GLU A 59 4.68 -4.58 6.18
C GLU A 59 3.30 -4.43 5.56
N ALA A 60 3.26 -4.35 4.23
CA ALA A 60 2.06 -4.03 3.49
C ALA A 60 1.74 -5.14 2.48
N HIS A 61 0.52 -5.67 2.58
CA HIS A 61 0.01 -6.68 1.66
C HIS A 61 -0.92 -6.05 0.64
N HIS A 62 -0.43 -5.96 -0.60
CA HIS A 62 -1.14 -5.40 -1.74
C HIS A 62 -2.00 -6.47 -2.40
N TYR A 63 -3.29 -6.20 -2.53
CA TYR A 63 -4.24 -7.01 -3.28
C TYR A 63 -4.71 -6.20 -4.49
N CYS A 64 -4.09 -6.46 -5.63
CA CYS A 64 -4.18 -5.62 -6.82
C CYS A 64 -5.06 -6.21 -7.92
N GLY A 65 -5.72 -5.31 -8.64
CA GLY A 65 -6.34 -5.57 -9.93
C GLY A 65 -5.86 -4.56 -10.97
N HIS A 66 -5.71 -5.01 -12.22
CA HIS A 66 -5.43 -4.11 -13.35
C HIS A 66 -6.72 -3.41 -13.78
N LEU A 67 -6.66 -2.09 -13.97
CA LEU A 67 -7.69 -1.36 -14.71
C LEU A 67 -7.39 -1.39 -16.22
N ASN A 68 -6.11 -1.36 -16.57
CA ASN A 68 -5.57 -1.57 -17.90
C ASN A 68 -4.07 -1.93 -17.77
N GLU A 69 -3.33 -2.01 -18.88
CA GLU A 69 -1.89 -2.32 -18.86
C GLU A 69 -1.04 -1.27 -18.12
N ASP A 70 -1.51 -0.01 -18.06
CA ASP A 70 -0.77 1.12 -17.54
C ASP A 70 -1.14 1.51 -16.11
N MET A 71 -2.25 0.98 -15.57
CA MET A 71 -2.79 1.36 -14.27
C MET A 71 -3.30 0.16 -13.48
N ARG A 72 -2.76 0.00 -12.26
CA ARG A 72 -3.26 -0.93 -11.24
C ARG A 72 -3.81 -0.16 -10.06
N GLN A 73 -4.75 -0.78 -9.35
CA GLN A 73 -5.21 -0.31 -8.06
C GLN A 73 -5.18 -1.47 -7.06
N CYS A 74 -4.77 -1.18 -5.84
CA CYS A 74 -4.54 -2.18 -4.81
C CYS A 74 -5.27 -1.79 -3.52
N LEU A 75 -5.91 -2.79 -2.91
CA LEU A 75 -6.28 -2.74 -1.50
C LEU A 75 -5.06 -3.15 -0.67
N ILE A 76 -4.78 -2.43 0.41
CA ILE A 76 -3.63 -2.73 1.27
C ILE A 76 -4.10 -3.23 2.62
N TYR A 77 -3.58 -4.38 3.03
CA TYR A 77 -3.84 -4.98 4.33
C TYR A 77 -2.57 -5.05 5.18
N ASP A 78 -2.75 -5.05 6.51
CA ASP A 78 -1.65 -5.15 7.49
C ASP A 78 -1.04 -6.55 7.62
N ARG A 79 -1.74 -7.57 7.13
CA ARG A 79 -1.33 -8.98 7.11
C ARG A 79 -2.10 -9.74 6.01
N PRO A 80 -1.72 -10.97 5.65
CA PRO A 80 -2.38 -11.72 4.58
C PRO A 80 -3.60 -12.55 5.07
N ASP A 81 -3.88 -12.56 6.37
CA ASP A 81 -4.93 -13.38 6.99
C ASP A 81 -6.35 -12.86 6.66
N ALA A 82 -7.35 -13.74 6.78
CA ALA A 82 -8.74 -13.42 6.48
C ALA A 82 -9.36 -12.34 7.40
N ASP A 83 -8.77 -12.10 8.57
CA ASP A 83 -9.16 -11.07 9.55
C ASP A 83 -8.23 -9.83 9.50
N ALA A 84 -7.49 -9.65 8.41
CA ALA A 84 -6.63 -8.49 8.21
C ALA A 84 -7.41 -7.19 8.11
N ARG A 85 -6.78 -6.10 8.53
CA ARG A 85 -7.35 -4.75 8.47
C ARG A 85 -7.05 -4.15 7.10
N LEU A 86 -8.06 -3.58 6.46
CA LEU A 86 -7.83 -2.71 5.30
C LEU A 86 -7.18 -1.42 5.80
N ILE A 87 -5.88 -1.25 5.56
CA ILE A 87 -5.11 -0.12 6.07
C ILE A 87 -4.87 0.96 5.02
N GLY A 88 -5.01 0.66 3.73
CA GLY A 88 -4.60 1.59 2.69
C GLY A 88 -5.05 1.25 1.30
N LEU A 89 -4.68 2.14 0.38
CA LEU A 89 -4.81 1.97 -1.06
C LEU A 89 -3.49 2.33 -1.73
N GLU A 90 -3.22 1.69 -2.85
CA GLU A 90 -2.18 2.12 -3.77
C GLU A 90 -2.71 2.20 -5.20
N TYR A 91 -2.30 3.24 -5.90
CA TYR A 91 -2.41 3.32 -7.36
C TYR A 91 -1.03 3.18 -7.96
N ILE A 92 -0.87 2.24 -8.89
CA ILE A 92 0.39 2.01 -9.61
C ILE A 92 0.20 2.43 -11.05
N VAL A 93 1.11 3.26 -11.56
CA VAL A 93 1.10 3.70 -12.95
C VAL A 93 2.45 3.46 -13.61
N THR A 94 2.45 3.25 -14.93
CA THR A 94 3.67 3.19 -15.74
C THR A 94 4.46 4.49 -15.69
N GLU A 95 5.76 4.42 -16.02
CA GLU A 95 6.62 5.59 -16.13
C GLU A 95 6.02 6.63 -17.09
N GLU A 96 5.47 6.19 -18.21
CA GLU A 96 4.85 7.04 -19.23
C GLU A 96 3.70 7.86 -18.63
N LEU A 97 2.77 7.22 -17.90
CA LEU A 97 1.68 7.93 -17.23
C LEU A 97 2.20 8.84 -16.11
N PHE A 98 3.15 8.37 -15.30
CA PHE A 98 3.74 9.17 -14.25
C PHE A 98 4.36 10.48 -14.78
N LEU A 99 5.04 10.43 -15.93
CA LEU A 99 5.65 11.61 -16.54
C LEU A 99 4.62 12.66 -16.98
N THR A 100 3.38 12.26 -17.28
CA THR A 100 2.28 13.18 -17.61
C THR A 100 1.67 13.90 -16.40
N LEU A 101 1.96 13.43 -15.17
CA LEU A 101 1.38 14.01 -13.97
C LEU A 101 1.89 15.45 -13.74
N PRO A 102 1.07 16.32 -13.13
CA PRO A 102 1.54 17.62 -12.66
C PRO A 102 2.74 17.46 -11.75
N ASP A 103 3.70 18.37 -11.85
CA ASP A 103 4.89 18.32 -11.00
C ASP A 103 4.59 18.47 -9.50
N THR A 104 3.46 19.06 -9.14
CA THR A 104 2.96 19.15 -7.76
C THR A 104 2.40 17.82 -7.23
N GLU A 105 2.04 16.91 -8.13
CA GLU A 105 1.49 15.58 -7.79
C GLU A 105 2.60 14.56 -7.55
N LYS A 106 3.64 14.57 -8.40
CA LYS A 106 4.76 13.60 -8.39
C LYS A 106 5.41 13.35 -7.02
N PRO A 107 5.56 14.32 -6.09
CA PRO A 107 6.11 14.06 -4.76
C PRO A 107 5.34 13.01 -3.94
N MET A 108 4.04 12.85 -4.19
CA MET A 108 3.22 11.85 -3.49
C MET A 108 3.40 10.42 -4.04
N TRP A 109 4.23 10.24 -5.06
CA TRP A 109 4.49 8.96 -5.70
C TRP A 109 5.92 8.50 -5.40
N HIS A 110 6.11 7.19 -5.24
CA HIS A 110 7.42 6.58 -5.09
C HIS A 110 7.72 5.65 -6.27
N SER A 111 9.00 5.40 -6.54
CA SER A 111 9.40 4.42 -7.56
C SER A 111 9.51 3.04 -6.94
N HIS A 112 9.04 2.01 -7.63
CA HIS A 112 9.18 0.62 -7.18
C HIS A 112 10.55 0.00 -7.52
N GLU A 113 11.43 0.72 -8.23
CA GLU A 113 12.68 0.17 -8.77
C GLU A 113 13.49 -0.57 -7.70
N TYR A 114 13.73 0.11 -6.57
CA TYR A 114 14.60 -0.43 -5.53
C TYR A 114 13.93 -1.60 -4.81
N GLU A 115 12.65 -1.51 -4.46
CA GLU A 115 11.92 -2.59 -3.79
C GLU A 115 11.92 -3.89 -4.60
N VAL A 116 11.73 -3.78 -5.91
CA VAL A 116 11.76 -4.94 -6.80
C VAL A 116 13.18 -5.51 -6.91
N LYS A 117 14.18 -4.66 -7.20
CA LYS A 117 15.57 -5.09 -7.44
C LYS A 117 16.31 -5.54 -6.17
N SER A 118 15.89 -5.07 -5.00
CA SER A 118 16.42 -5.52 -3.71
C SER A 118 15.88 -6.89 -3.28
N GLY A 119 14.92 -7.46 -4.00
CA GLY A 119 14.28 -8.72 -3.63
C GLY A 119 13.21 -8.59 -2.54
N VAL A 120 13.04 -7.40 -1.98
CA VAL A 120 12.20 -7.13 -0.81
C VAL A 120 10.71 -7.13 -1.16
N LEU A 121 10.34 -6.62 -2.34
CA LEU A 121 8.97 -6.78 -2.86
C LEU A 121 8.85 -8.12 -3.56
N PHE A 122 7.86 -8.93 -3.16
CA PHE A 122 7.64 -10.25 -3.73
C PHE A 122 6.17 -10.65 -3.76
N LEU A 123 5.83 -11.69 -4.53
CA LEU A 123 4.48 -12.26 -4.65
C LEU A 123 4.42 -13.58 -3.86
N PRO A 124 3.79 -13.62 -2.68
CA PRO A 124 3.70 -14.82 -1.87
C PRO A 124 3.12 -16.03 -2.62
N GLY A 125 3.80 -17.17 -2.53
CA GLY A 125 3.36 -18.43 -3.14
C GLY A 125 3.51 -18.52 -4.66
N VAL A 126 3.94 -17.46 -5.35
CA VAL A 126 4.16 -17.48 -6.80
C VAL A 126 5.58 -17.97 -7.11
N PRO A 127 5.77 -18.94 -8.02
CA PRO A 127 7.10 -19.41 -8.39
C PRO A 127 7.96 -18.30 -9.01
N GLY A 128 9.23 -18.20 -8.62
CA GLY A 128 10.13 -17.11 -9.02
C GLY A 128 10.18 -16.78 -10.52
N PRO A 129 10.27 -17.75 -11.46
CA PRO A 129 10.24 -17.44 -12.89
C PRO A 129 8.93 -16.81 -13.39
N VAL A 130 7.81 -17.12 -12.73
CA VAL A 130 6.49 -16.55 -13.04
C VAL A 130 6.39 -15.16 -12.45
N GLU A 131 6.76 -15.01 -11.18
CA GLU A 131 6.82 -13.74 -10.46
C GLU A 131 7.66 -12.70 -11.23
N ARG A 132 8.88 -13.08 -11.67
CA ARG A 132 9.80 -12.15 -12.33
C ARG A 132 9.25 -11.52 -13.61
N LYS A 133 8.35 -12.20 -14.33
CA LYS A 133 7.69 -11.60 -15.52
C LYS A 133 6.79 -10.42 -15.17
N ASP A 134 6.12 -10.46 -14.02
CA ASP A 134 5.35 -9.32 -13.55
C ASP A 134 6.27 -8.24 -12.98
N LEU A 135 7.29 -8.64 -12.22
CA LEU A 135 8.25 -7.71 -11.62
C LEU A 135 9.08 -6.93 -12.66
N GLU A 136 9.34 -7.50 -13.83
CA GLU A 136 9.93 -6.79 -14.99
C GLU A 136 9.09 -5.59 -15.45
N LYS A 137 7.77 -5.63 -15.23
CA LYS A 137 6.89 -4.48 -15.44
C LYS A 137 6.92 -3.55 -14.22
N VAL A 138 6.72 -4.11 -13.02
CA VAL A 138 6.61 -3.33 -11.76
C VAL A 138 7.87 -2.52 -11.47
N VAL A 139 9.06 -3.01 -11.78
CA VAL A 139 10.33 -2.30 -11.54
C VAL A 139 10.40 -0.92 -12.23
N LYS A 140 9.56 -0.69 -13.25
CA LYS A 140 9.49 0.56 -14.02
C LYS A 140 8.33 1.48 -13.62
N THR A 141 7.50 1.08 -12.66
CA THR A 141 6.30 1.83 -12.30
C THR A 141 6.51 2.75 -11.10
N TYR A 142 5.53 3.63 -10.89
CA TYR A 142 5.44 4.50 -9.74
C TYR A 142 4.15 4.24 -8.97
N GLY A 143 4.21 4.25 -7.64
CA GLY A 143 3.11 3.99 -6.73
C GLY A 143 2.71 5.23 -5.93
N LYS A 144 1.41 5.53 -5.84
CA LYS A 144 0.84 6.47 -4.88
C LYS A 144 0.12 5.71 -3.79
N THR A 145 0.74 5.63 -2.63
CA THR A 145 0.25 4.85 -1.50
C THR A 145 -0.27 5.76 -0.40
N ILE A 146 -1.49 5.50 0.05
CA ILE A 146 -2.12 6.20 1.17
C ILE A 146 -2.56 5.17 2.21
N HIS A 147 -2.08 5.32 3.45
CA HIS A 147 -2.59 4.55 4.59
C HIS A 147 -3.60 5.39 5.39
N PHE A 148 -4.74 4.77 5.72
CA PHE A 148 -5.81 5.31 6.55
C PHE A 148 -5.72 4.82 8.01
N TRP A 149 -5.01 3.72 8.27
CA TRP A 149 -4.89 3.12 9.59
C TRP A 149 -3.41 2.96 10.00
N GLN A 150 -3.03 3.60 11.10
CA GLN A 150 -1.66 3.56 11.63
C GLN A 150 -1.45 2.40 12.61
N VAL A 151 -1.48 1.17 12.09
CA VAL A 151 -1.37 -0.06 12.90
C VAL A 151 -0.03 -0.19 13.64
N ASP A 152 1.04 0.42 13.13
CA ASP A 152 2.37 0.43 13.75
C ASP A 152 2.41 1.17 15.11
N ARG A 153 1.46 2.09 15.34
CA ARG A 153 1.28 2.76 16.64
C ARG A 153 0.49 1.93 17.65
N GLY A 154 -0.05 0.79 17.23
CA GLY A 154 -1.01 0.01 18.01
C GLY A 154 -2.41 0.61 18.02
N ASP A 155 -2.75 1.47 17.05
CA ASP A 155 -4.09 2.07 16.97
C ASP A 155 -5.13 0.96 16.71
N GLU A 156 -6.15 0.90 17.58
CA GLU A 156 -7.25 -0.08 17.52
C GLU A 156 -8.33 0.25 16.46
N LEU A 157 -8.32 1.49 15.96
CA LEU A 157 -9.22 2.01 14.92
C LEU A 157 -8.42 2.88 13.94
N PRO A 158 -8.93 3.17 12.72
CA PRO A 158 -8.25 4.05 11.77
C PRO A 158 -8.33 5.52 12.19
N LEU A 159 -7.50 5.91 13.16
CA LEU A 159 -7.47 7.25 13.74
C LEU A 159 -6.54 8.19 12.98
N GLY A 160 -6.92 9.47 12.94
CA GLY A 160 -6.11 10.55 12.36
C GLY A 160 -6.32 10.74 10.85
N LEU A 161 -5.42 11.51 10.24
CA LEU A 161 -5.49 11.83 8.82
C LEU A 161 -4.87 10.72 7.97
N PRO A 162 -5.31 10.53 6.72
CA PRO A 162 -4.62 9.66 5.77
C PRO A 162 -3.17 10.10 5.58
N GLN A 163 -2.26 9.13 5.58
CA GLN A 163 -0.82 9.35 5.46
C GLN A 163 -0.34 8.94 4.08
N VAL A 164 0.46 9.80 3.45
CA VAL A 164 1.20 9.43 2.25
C VAL A 164 2.32 8.49 2.67
N MET A 165 2.48 7.39 1.95
CA MET A 165 3.51 6.40 2.21
C MET A 165 4.57 6.39 1.12
N MET A 166 5.79 6.09 1.51
CA MET A 166 6.97 5.96 0.67
C MET A 166 7.52 4.53 0.73
N ALA A 167 8.32 4.18 -0.27
CA ALA A 167 8.98 2.89 -0.41
C ALA A 167 10.46 2.92 -0.03
N LEU A 168 11.08 1.73 -0.02
CA LEU A 168 12.54 1.64 -0.01
C LEU A 168 13.14 2.25 -1.28
N THR A 169 14.25 2.95 -1.12
CA THR A 169 15.02 3.58 -2.21
C THR A 169 16.51 3.22 -2.18
N ARG A 170 17.00 2.65 -1.08
CA ARG A 170 18.41 2.26 -0.88
C ARG A 170 18.59 1.27 0.27
N ASP A 171 19.78 0.69 0.33
CA ASP A 171 20.20 -0.23 1.38
C ASP A 171 20.19 0.42 2.77
N GLY A 172 19.93 -0.39 3.79
CA GLY A 172 19.94 0.03 5.19
C GLY A 172 18.66 0.73 5.67
N GLN A 173 17.61 0.83 4.84
CA GLN A 173 16.32 1.39 5.27
C GLN A 173 15.43 0.36 5.99
N LEU A 174 15.37 -0.89 5.52
CA LEU A 174 14.54 -1.95 6.13
C LEU A 174 15.10 -2.38 7.49
N TYR A 175 14.24 -2.54 8.49
CA TYR A 175 14.65 -3.09 9.78
C TYR A 175 15.13 -4.55 9.66
N PRO A 176 16.35 -4.90 10.11
CA PRO A 176 16.89 -6.25 9.91
C PRO A 176 16.06 -7.37 10.54
N ASN A 177 15.44 -7.10 11.69
CA ASN A 177 14.53 -8.04 12.35
C ASN A 177 13.25 -8.26 11.54
N LEU A 178 12.71 -7.22 10.92
CA LEU A 178 11.49 -7.28 10.12
C LEU A 178 11.76 -8.05 8.83
N ALA A 179 12.89 -7.77 8.18
CA ALA A 179 13.35 -8.53 7.03
C ALA A 179 13.45 -10.03 7.34
N LYS A 180 14.14 -10.39 8.43
CA LYS A 180 14.32 -11.79 8.85
C LYS A 180 13.01 -12.50 9.18
N ASP A 181 12.08 -11.81 9.84
CA ASP A 181 10.76 -12.36 10.16
C ASP A 181 9.99 -12.73 8.88
N VAL A 182 9.96 -11.82 7.91
CA VAL A 182 9.27 -12.01 6.62
C VAL A 182 9.94 -13.11 5.80
N GLU A 183 11.27 -13.10 5.67
CA GLU A 183 12.03 -14.16 5.02
C GLU A 183 11.70 -15.53 5.62
N SER A 184 11.63 -15.61 6.96
CA SER A 184 11.28 -16.84 7.68
C SER A 184 9.83 -17.27 7.44
N ARG A 185 8.86 -16.35 7.49
CA ARG A 185 7.43 -16.67 7.32
C ARG A 185 7.11 -17.16 5.92
N TYR A 186 7.76 -16.60 4.91
CA TYR A 186 7.48 -16.92 3.50
C TYR A 186 8.47 -17.89 2.87
N GLY A 187 9.55 -18.26 3.56
CA GLY A 187 10.61 -19.11 3.00
C GLY A 187 11.31 -18.47 1.80
N VAL A 188 11.42 -17.14 1.81
CA VAL A 188 12.06 -16.32 0.77
C VAL A 188 13.42 -15.85 1.26
N SER A 189 14.34 -15.58 0.32
CA SER A 189 15.60 -14.88 0.62
C SER A 189 15.70 -13.64 -0.24
N PHE A 190 15.68 -12.46 0.38
CA PHE A 190 15.76 -11.18 -0.32
C PHE A 190 17.09 -11.04 -1.07
N GLU A 191 18.20 -11.46 -0.46
CA GLU A 191 19.51 -11.45 -1.13
C GLU A 191 19.57 -12.38 -2.35
N LYS A 192 18.94 -13.56 -2.27
CA LYS A 192 18.83 -14.47 -3.42
C LYS A 192 17.96 -13.86 -4.52
N GLU A 193 16.83 -13.27 -4.17
CA GLU A 193 15.94 -12.63 -5.15
C GLU A 193 16.57 -11.39 -5.77
N ARG A 194 17.31 -10.59 -4.99
CA ARG A 194 18.17 -9.50 -5.50
C ARG A 194 19.14 -10.02 -6.56
N ALA A 195 19.87 -11.10 -6.28
CA ALA A 195 20.79 -11.69 -7.24
C ALA A 195 20.06 -12.19 -8.50
N ASN A 196 18.90 -12.83 -8.33
CA ASN A 196 18.08 -13.30 -9.44
C ASN A 196 17.51 -12.16 -10.31
N ARG A 197 17.36 -10.95 -9.75
CA ARG A 197 16.74 -9.78 -10.38
C ARG A 197 17.77 -8.73 -10.83
N ALA A 198 19.06 -9.01 -10.70
CA ALA A 198 20.15 -8.09 -11.08
C ALA A 198 20.12 -7.65 -12.55
N TYR A 199 19.45 -8.43 -13.42
CA TYR A 199 19.28 -8.12 -14.84
C TYR A 199 18.15 -7.12 -15.12
N MET A 200 17.29 -6.82 -14.15
CA MET A 200 16.14 -5.94 -14.36
C MET A 200 16.58 -4.48 -14.46
N GLU A 201 16.15 -3.83 -15.54
CA GLU A 201 16.30 -2.39 -15.74
C GLU A 201 15.12 -1.64 -15.12
N GLY A 202 15.41 -0.56 -14.39
CA GLY A 202 14.39 0.33 -13.83
C GLY A 202 13.72 1.21 -14.89
N PRO A 203 13.14 2.35 -14.46
CA PRO A 203 12.56 3.33 -15.37
C PRO A 203 13.57 3.78 -16.45
N THR A 204 13.09 3.94 -17.67
CA THR A 204 13.87 4.28 -18.88
C THR A 204 14.62 5.59 -18.73
N HIS A 205 14.02 6.57 -18.04
CA HIS A 205 14.61 7.88 -17.80
C HIS A 205 15.32 7.99 -16.44
N GLY A 206 15.48 6.85 -15.75
CA GLY A 206 15.88 6.81 -14.35
C GLY A 206 14.76 7.29 -13.41
N ILE A 207 15.01 7.18 -12.11
CA ILE A 207 14.06 7.65 -11.09
C ILE A 207 13.90 9.17 -11.21
N HIS A 208 12.68 9.62 -11.44
CA HIS A 208 12.38 11.03 -11.59
C HIS A 208 12.66 11.80 -10.27
N PRO A 209 13.33 12.96 -10.30
CA PRO A 209 13.78 13.67 -9.09
C PRO A 209 12.65 14.21 -8.20
N LYS A 210 11.43 14.30 -8.75
CA LYS A 210 10.22 14.69 -7.98
C LYS A 210 9.46 13.52 -7.38
N ALA A 211 9.81 12.27 -7.70
CA ALA A 211 9.27 11.11 -7.00
C ALA A 211 9.91 10.98 -5.60
N ASN A 212 9.47 10.01 -4.81
CA ASN A 212 10.01 9.70 -3.49
C ASN A 212 10.04 10.95 -2.58
N ALA A 213 8.92 11.68 -2.53
CA ALA A 213 8.77 12.95 -1.81
C ALA A 213 9.80 14.04 -2.21
N ALA A 214 10.44 13.93 -3.37
CA ALA A 214 11.56 14.78 -3.79
C ALA A 214 12.71 14.84 -2.75
N GLY A 215 12.88 13.78 -1.96
CA GLY A 215 13.91 13.69 -0.91
C GLY A 215 13.61 14.50 0.36
N VAL A 216 12.40 15.04 0.51
CA VAL A 216 11.94 15.70 1.75
C VAL A 216 10.84 14.89 2.43
N GLY A 217 10.31 15.40 3.55
CA GLY A 217 9.14 14.82 4.22
C GLY A 217 7.82 15.43 3.74
N LEU A 218 6.77 14.61 3.63
CA LEU A 218 5.41 15.06 3.30
C LEU A 218 4.43 14.73 4.43
N LYS A 219 3.75 15.74 4.94
CA LYS A 219 2.78 15.59 6.02
C LYS A 219 1.40 16.09 5.61
N THR A 220 0.39 15.24 5.76
CA THR A 220 -1.01 15.63 5.60
C THR A 220 -1.42 16.58 6.73
N VAL A 221 -2.04 17.70 6.39
CA VAL A 221 -2.55 18.68 7.36
C VAL A 221 -4.03 18.94 7.14
N LEU A 222 -4.80 18.91 8.22
CA LEU A 222 -6.18 19.35 8.22
C LEU A 222 -6.21 20.88 8.24
N ARG A 223 -7.05 21.48 7.39
CA ARG A 223 -7.27 22.92 7.36
C ARG A 223 -8.75 23.20 7.18
N GLU A 224 -9.27 24.13 7.97
CA GLU A 224 -10.61 24.67 7.74
C GLU A 224 -10.59 25.54 6.49
N ILE A 225 -11.56 25.30 5.61
CA ILE A 225 -11.78 26.10 4.40
C ILE A 225 -13.26 26.43 4.28
N GLU A 226 -13.58 27.48 3.55
CA GLU A 226 -14.97 27.82 3.24
C GLU A 226 -15.61 26.68 2.44
N CYS A 227 -16.71 26.13 2.95
CA CYS A 227 -17.49 25.12 2.25
C CYS A 227 -18.27 25.81 1.12
N LYS A 228 -17.91 25.53 -0.14
CA LYS A 228 -18.62 26.10 -1.29
C LYS A 228 -20.08 25.63 -1.29
N PRO A 229 -21.07 26.54 -1.45
CA PRO A 229 -22.47 26.15 -1.52
C PRO A 229 -22.69 25.25 -2.74
N SER A 230 -23.62 24.29 -2.64
CA SER A 230 -23.87 23.29 -3.69
C SER A 230 -24.56 23.86 -4.95
N GLY A 231 -24.58 25.19 -5.12
CA GLY A 231 -25.34 25.88 -6.17
C GLY A 231 -26.85 25.85 -5.97
N HIS A 232 -27.36 25.23 -4.90
CA HIS A 232 -28.77 25.18 -4.57
C HIS A 232 -29.11 26.25 -3.51
N PRO A 233 -30.00 27.21 -3.83
CA PRO A 233 -30.27 28.38 -2.97
C PRO A 233 -30.90 28.04 -1.61
N GLU A 234 -31.38 26.80 -1.40
CA GLU A 234 -31.95 26.33 -0.13
C GLU A 234 -31.04 25.39 0.67
N SER A 235 -29.78 25.21 0.26
CA SER A 235 -28.84 24.43 1.06
C SER A 235 -28.35 25.26 2.26
N VAL A 236 -29.15 25.26 3.34
CA VAL A 236 -28.71 25.68 4.67
C VAL A 236 -27.35 25.03 4.93
N PRO A 237 -26.32 25.78 5.40
CA PRO A 237 -25.09 25.15 5.86
C PRO A 237 -25.49 24.25 7.01
N ARG A 238 -25.57 22.93 6.74
CA ARG A 238 -26.01 21.95 7.72
C ARG A 238 -25.01 22.00 8.85
N ILE A 239 -25.46 22.57 9.97
CA ILE A 239 -24.85 22.40 11.28
C ILE A 239 -24.87 20.88 11.52
N PHE A 240 -23.71 20.24 11.40
CA PHE A 240 -23.51 18.93 11.99
C PHE A 240 -23.50 19.18 13.52
N VAL A 241 -24.61 18.85 14.17
CA VAL A 241 -24.68 18.73 15.64
C VAL A 241 -24.04 17.41 16.04
#